data_AF-A0A958BHK6-F1
#
_entry.id   AF-A0A958BHK6-F1
#
_cell.length_a   1.000
_cell.length_b   1.000
_cell.length_c   1.000
_cell.angle_alpha   90.00
_cell.angle_beta   90.00
_cell.angle_gamma   90.00
#
_symmetry.space_group_name_H-M   'P 1'
#
loop_
_entity.id
_entity.type
_entity.pdbx_description
1 polymer ?
#
loop_
_entity_poly.entity_id
_entity_poly.type
_entity_poly.pdbx_seq_one_letter_code
_entity_poly.pdbx_strand_id
1 'polypeptide(L)'
;MVLVDPGRQVPGYCQALAEALAATGIDLDFVTAPLLHYAAETSERFHTELRFGRLLGPEGSRLRRLAERPAARRLLRGLGYPFELVGFLRAMRRRRPDLIHLQWSLWPGLDALAVAALRRGGLPLVYTVHNSLPHEPRPWHRWSYRRLYARADRLIVHTEASRARLARFVGPLSVPVEVVPMPADPVAPAGDRRAARRRLGLPAQAPLLLFLGHARPYK
;
A
#
# COMPACT_ATOMS: atom_id res chain seq x y z
N MET A 1 8.78 -6.77 -13.45
CA MET A 1 7.53 -6.55 -12.68
C MET A 1 7.56 -5.20 -11.97
N VAL A 2 6.41 -4.54 -11.75
CA VAL A 2 6.32 -3.32 -10.94
C VAL A 2 5.35 -3.51 -9.78
N LEU A 3 5.87 -3.40 -8.55
CA LEU A 3 5.07 -3.37 -7.33
C LEU A 3 4.76 -1.91 -6.97
N VAL A 4 3.52 -1.58 -6.63
CA VAL A 4 3.11 -0.19 -6.39
C VAL A 4 2.34 -0.04 -5.09
N ASP A 5 2.85 0.82 -4.20
CA ASP A 5 2.12 1.29 -3.01
C ASP A 5 2.21 2.82 -2.94
N PRO A 6 1.23 3.55 -3.51
CA PRO A 6 1.30 5.00 -3.60
C PRO A 6 1.13 5.71 -2.26
N GLY A 7 0.48 5.05 -1.30
CA GLY A 7 0.21 5.61 0.04
C GLY A 7 1.18 5.14 1.12
N ARG A 8 1.98 4.10 0.81
CA ARG A 8 2.85 3.42 1.76
C ARG A 8 2.09 3.01 3.03
N GLN A 9 0.90 2.44 2.86
CA GLN A 9 -0.03 2.14 3.97
C GLN A 9 0.35 0.87 4.72
N VAL A 10 1.03 -0.06 4.04
CA VAL A 10 1.48 -1.34 4.60
C VAL A 10 2.97 -1.55 4.29
N PRO A 11 3.86 -0.64 4.75
CA PRO A 11 5.25 -0.58 4.29
C PRO A 11 6.04 -1.86 4.54
N GLY A 12 5.92 -2.45 5.74
CA GLY A 12 6.62 -3.69 6.09
C GLY A 12 6.18 -4.87 5.22
N TYR A 13 4.88 -5.01 4.99
CA TYR A 13 4.33 -6.04 4.09
C TYR A 13 4.85 -5.85 2.66
N CYS A 14 4.78 -4.63 2.11
CA CYS A 14 5.21 -4.35 0.74
C CYS A 14 6.71 -4.61 0.57
N GLN A 15 7.53 -4.26 1.56
CA GLN A 15 8.96 -4.53 1.55
C GLN A 15 9.25 -6.03 1.59
N ALA A 16 8.65 -6.76 2.53
CA ALA A 16 8.85 -8.21 2.63
C ALA A 16 8.39 -8.94 1.36
N LEU A 17 7.28 -8.50 0.76
CA LEU A 17 6.81 -9.02 -0.52
C LEU A 17 7.79 -8.71 -1.66
N ALA A 18 8.30 -7.47 -1.74
CA ALA A 18 9.27 -7.08 -2.76
C ALA A 18 10.57 -7.91 -2.65
N GLU A 19 11.08 -8.09 -1.43
CA GLU A 19 12.25 -8.93 -1.14
C GLU A 19 12.02 -10.38 -1.56
N ALA A 20 10.87 -10.96 -1.18
CA ALA A 20 10.54 -12.34 -1.50
C ALA A 20 10.42 -12.56 -3.01
N LEU A 21 9.78 -11.63 -3.74
CA LEU A 21 9.65 -11.70 -5.19
C LEU A 21 11.01 -11.49 -5.89
N ALA A 22 11.81 -10.53 -5.44
CA ALA A 22 13.14 -10.32 -6.01
C ALA A 22 14.07 -11.53 -5.75
N ALA A 23 13.94 -12.19 -4.59
CA ALA A 23 14.67 -13.41 -4.26
C ALA A 23 14.37 -14.60 -5.19
N THR A 24 13.22 -14.61 -5.87
CA THR A 24 12.90 -15.65 -6.87
C THR A 24 13.50 -15.34 -8.25
N GLY A 25 14.28 -14.26 -8.38
CA GLY A 25 14.89 -13.81 -9.64
C GLY A 25 13.98 -12.93 -10.49
N ILE A 26 12.86 -12.44 -9.95
CA ILE A 26 12.00 -11.48 -10.66
C ILE A 26 12.67 -10.11 -10.64
N ASP A 27 12.93 -9.54 -11.82
CA ASP A 27 13.32 -8.12 -11.93
C ASP A 27 12.16 -7.23 -11.47
N LEU A 28 12.35 -6.54 -10.34
CA LEU A 28 11.31 -5.82 -9.62
C LEU A 28 11.69 -4.36 -9.45
N ASP A 29 10.75 -3.48 -9.78
CA ASP A 29 10.78 -2.10 -9.27
C ASP A 29 9.65 -1.90 -8.29
N PHE A 30 9.99 -1.32 -7.15
CA PHE A 30 9.03 -0.91 -6.14
C PHE A 30 8.76 0.59 -6.23
N VAL A 31 7.60 0.96 -6.76
CA VAL A 31 7.18 2.36 -6.93
C VAL A 31 6.32 2.77 -5.73
N THR A 32 6.79 3.74 -4.94
CA THR A 32 6.12 4.13 -3.69
C THR A 32 6.29 5.61 -3.33
N ALA A 33 5.88 5.97 -2.11
CA ALA A 33 6.04 7.28 -1.48
C ALA A 33 7.14 7.25 -0.39
N PRO A 34 7.71 8.41 -0.02
CA PRO A 34 8.66 8.50 1.10
C PRO A 34 8.07 8.02 2.43
N LEU A 35 8.87 7.35 3.27
CA LEU A 35 8.54 7.14 4.69
C LEU A 35 8.84 8.42 5.47
N LEU A 36 7.85 8.94 6.20
CA LEU A 36 8.01 10.18 6.97
C LEU A 36 8.62 9.95 8.37
N HIS A 37 8.51 8.75 8.91
CA HIS A 37 8.82 8.45 10.31
C HIS A 37 9.82 7.31 10.50
N TYR A 38 10.27 6.68 9.41
CA TYR A 38 11.21 5.57 9.43
C TYR A 38 12.20 5.72 8.29
N ALA A 39 13.41 5.21 8.46
CA ALA A 39 14.35 5.11 7.35
C ALA A 39 13.72 4.22 6.26
N ALA A 40 13.90 4.61 4.99
CA ALA A 40 13.51 3.74 3.90
C ALA A 40 14.39 2.50 3.93
N GLU A 41 13.79 1.32 4.05
CA GLU A 41 14.50 0.05 3.86
C GLU A 41 14.95 -0.02 2.40
N THR A 42 16.26 0.08 2.19
CA THR A 42 16.88 -0.06 0.88
C THR A 42 17.21 -1.53 0.65
N SER A 43 16.91 -2.03 -0.56
CA SER A 43 17.31 -3.36 -0.99
C SER A 43 18.35 -3.27 -2.09
N GLU A 44 19.29 -4.21 -2.10
CA GLU A 44 20.21 -4.42 -3.22
C GLU A 44 19.57 -5.27 -4.32
N ARG A 45 18.44 -5.94 -4.05
CA ARG A 45 17.81 -6.91 -4.97
C ARG A 45 16.79 -6.29 -5.92
N PHE A 46 16.30 -5.10 -5.61
CA PHE A 46 15.30 -4.41 -6.40
C PHE A 46 15.45 -2.90 -6.31
N HIS A 47 15.04 -2.21 -7.36
CA HIS A 47 15.08 -0.74 -7.39
C HIS A 47 13.84 -0.16 -6.71
N THR A 48 14.03 0.81 -5.81
CA THR A 48 12.92 1.55 -5.19
C THR A 48 12.79 2.93 -5.81
N GLU A 49 11.63 3.22 -6.39
CA GLU A 49 11.35 4.49 -7.02
C GLU A 49 10.33 5.30 -6.21
N LEU A 50 10.74 6.46 -5.71
CA LEU A 50 9.84 7.41 -5.06
C LEU A 50 9.15 8.27 -6.13
N ARG A 51 7.87 7.98 -6.42
CA ARG A 51 7.05 8.74 -7.39
C ARG A 51 5.85 9.45 -6.76
N PHE A 52 5.36 8.96 -5.63
CA PHE A 52 4.19 9.50 -4.96
C PHE A 52 4.57 10.32 -3.72
N GLY A 53 3.76 11.31 -3.36
CA GLY A 53 3.98 12.16 -2.19
C GLY A 53 5.19 13.09 -2.28
N ARG A 54 5.78 13.28 -3.47
CA ARG A 54 6.99 14.11 -3.66
C ARG A 54 6.70 15.59 -3.63
N LEU A 55 5.56 16.00 -4.19
CA LEU A 55 5.19 17.42 -4.34
C LEU A 55 5.10 18.17 -3.01
N LEU A 56 4.89 17.45 -1.90
CA LEU A 56 4.79 17.99 -0.55
C LEU A 56 5.77 17.36 0.43
N GLY A 57 6.67 16.49 -0.05
CA GLY A 57 7.76 15.92 0.72
C GLY A 57 8.90 16.92 0.95
N PRO A 58 9.89 16.58 1.78
CA PRO A 58 11.02 17.45 2.10
C PRO A 58 11.82 17.92 0.86
N GLU A 59 11.81 17.13 -0.22
CA GLU A 59 12.47 17.44 -1.50
C GLU A 59 11.73 18.52 -2.35
N GLY A 60 10.45 18.77 -2.10
CA GLY A 60 9.59 19.70 -2.87
C GLY A 60 9.80 21.19 -2.53
N SER A 61 11.05 21.63 -2.41
CA SER A 61 11.46 22.91 -1.78
C SER A 61 10.78 24.18 -2.32
N ARG A 62 10.39 24.21 -3.61
CA ARG A 62 9.71 25.36 -4.24
C ARG A 62 8.21 25.42 -3.92
N LEU A 63 7.52 24.29 -3.94
CA LEU A 63 6.09 24.21 -3.64
C LEU A 63 5.81 24.25 -2.13
N ARG A 64 6.80 23.83 -1.32
CA ARG A 64 6.72 23.93 0.15
C ARG A 64 6.51 25.36 0.64
N ARG A 65 7.17 26.34 0.02
CA ARG A 65 6.98 27.78 0.31
C ARG A 65 5.57 28.27 -0.05
N LEU A 66 5.03 27.85 -1.21
CA LEU A 66 3.63 28.14 -1.56
C LEU A 66 2.63 27.47 -0.60
N ALA A 67 2.98 26.30 -0.05
CA ALA A 67 2.18 25.55 0.91
C ALA A 67 2.29 26.07 2.36
N GLU A 68 2.89 27.24 2.60
CA GLU A 68 2.82 27.92 3.90
C GLU A 68 1.41 28.42 4.20
N ARG A 69 0.63 28.75 3.16
CA ARG A 69 -0.78 29.11 3.30
C ARG A 69 -1.66 27.85 3.46
N PRO A 70 -2.55 27.77 4.48
CA PRO A 70 -3.40 26.59 4.72
C PRO A 70 -4.25 26.17 3.53
N ALA A 71 -4.83 27.14 2.80
CA ALA A 71 -5.66 26.88 1.62
C ALA A 71 -4.84 26.32 0.44
N ALA A 72 -3.68 26.92 0.15
CA ALA A 72 -2.78 26.44 -0.89
C ALA A 72 -2.24 25.04 -0.56
N ARG A 73 -1.89 24.79 0.70
CA ARG A 73 -1.49 23.45 1.19
C ARG A 73 -2.58 22.41 0.96
N ARG A 74 -3.84 22.74 1.26
CA ARG A 74 -4.98 21.82 1.05
C ARG A 74 -5.20 21.53 -0.43
N LEU A 75 -5.10 22.54 -1.28
CA LEU A 75 -5.22 22.39 -2.73
C LEU A 75 -4.10 21.55 -3.32
N LEU A 76 -2.84 21.84 -2.96
CA LEU A 76 -1.67 21.08 -3.41
C LEU A 76 -1.73 19.62 -2.94
N ARG A 77 -2.26 19.34 -1.73
CA ARG A 77 -2.52 17.97 -1.26
C ARG A 77 -3.57 17.27 -2.11
N GLY A 78 -4.64 17.96 -2.48
CA GLY A 78 -5.72 17.41 -3.30
C GLY A 78 -5.31 17.14 -4.75
N LEU A 79 -4.47 17.99 -5.34
CA LEU A 79 -4.05 17.90 -6.74
C LEU A 79 -2.74 17.14 -6.94
N GLY A 80 -1.93 16.98 -5.90
CA GLY A 80 -0.62 16.33 -6.00
C GLY A 80 -0.74 14.89 -6.48
N TYR A 81 -1.64 14.12 -5.89
CA TYR A 81 -1.84 12.72 -6.27
C TYR A 81 -2.30 12.54 -7.74
N PRO A 82 -3.32 13.26 -8.25
CA PRO A 82 -3.66 13.22 -9.66
C PRO A 82 -2.48 13.51 -10.61
N PHE A 83 -1.66 14.51 -10.30
CA PHE A 83 -0.49 14.84 -11.13
C PHE A 83 0.55 13.72 -11.13
N GLU A 84 0.89 13.20 -9.95
CA GLU A 84 1.82 12.09 -9.79
C GLU A 84 1.29 10.82 -10.47
N LEU A 85 -0.01 10.57 -10.40
CA LEU A 85 -0.66 9.45 -11.07
C LEU A 85 -0.58 9.56 -12.59
N VAL A 86 -0.74 10.76 -13.17
CA VAL A 86 -0.53 10.97 -14.61
C VAL A 86 0.93 10.69 -15.00
N GLY A 87 1.90 11.13 -14.18
CA GLY A 87 3.31 10.82 -14.37
C GLY A 87 3.58 9.31 -14.33
N PHE A 88 3.02 8.62 -13.34
CA PHE A 88 3.08 7.17 -13.20
C PHE A 88 2.49 6.45 -14.42
N LEU A 89 1.31 6.85 -14.89
CA LEU A 89 0.68 6.28 -16.09
C LEU A 89 1.57 6.41 -17.35
N ARG A 90 2.23 7.56 -17.52
CA ARG A 90 3.17 7.76 -18.64
C ARG A 90 4.41 6.88 -18.49
N ALA A 91 4.96 6.77 -17.30
CA ALA A 91 6.11 5.92 -17.02
C ALA A 91 5.81 4.44 -17.31
N MET A 92 4.67 3.93 -16.83
CA MET A 92 4.26 2.53 -17.07
C MET A 92 4.02 2.24 -18.55
N ARG A 93 3.44 3.17 -19.30
CA ARG A 93 3.25 3.01 -20.75
C ARG A 93 4.55 2.98 -21.55
N ARG A 94 5.56 3.74 -21.10
CA ARG A 94 6.89 3.76 -21.72
C ARG A 94 7.69 2.51 -21.36
N ARG A 95 7.69 2.14 -20.08
CA ARG A 95 8.44 0.99 -19.57
C ARG A 95 7.86 -0.35 -19.99
N ARG A 96 6.53 -0.44 -20.16
CA ARG A 96 5.81 -1.68 -20.52
C ARG A 96 6.17 -2.86 -19.60
N PRO A 97 5.97 -2.76 -18.28
CA PRO A 97 6.26 -3.89 -17.40
C PRO A 97 5.33 -5.07 -17.70
N ASP A 98 5.83 -6.30 -17.51
CA ASP A 98 5.06 -7.53 -17.72
C ASP A 98 3.86 -7.65 -16.76
N LEU A 99 3.98 -7.04 -15.58
CA LEU A 99 2.95 -7.04 -14.55
C LEU A 99 3.05 -5.80 -13.67
N ILE A 100 1.90 -5.21 -13.36
CA ILE A 100 1.74 -4.18 -12.33
C ILE A 100 0.97 -4.79 -11.15
N HIS A 101 1.56 -4.78 -9.97
CA HIS A 101 0.92 -5.26 -8.74
C HIS A 101 0.63 -4.09 -7.81
N LEU A 102 -0.64 -3.68 -7.76
CA LEU A 102 -1.10 -2.60 -6.90
C LEU A 102 -1.41 -3.13 -5.51
N GLN A 103 -0.82 -2.50 -4.49
CA GLN A 103 -1.04 -2.84 -3.09
C GLN A 103 -2.12 -1.96 -2.47
N TRP A 104 -2.12 -0.65 -2.72
CA TRP A 104 -3.10 0.24 -2.08
C TRP A 104 -3.70 1.25 -3.04
N SER A 105 -4.92 1.71 -2.71
CA SER A 105 -5.62 2.78 -3.41
C SER A 105 -5.77 4.00 -2.51
N LEU A 106 -5.22 5.13 -2.93
CA LEU A 106 -5.41 6.41 -2.22
C LEU A 106 -6.76 7.03 -2.58
N TRP A 107 -7.18 6.89 -3.84
CA TRP A 107 -8.44 7.44 -4.29
C TRP A 107 -9.13 6.47 -5.27
N PRO A 108 -9.97 5.54 -4.79
CA PRO A 108 -10.45 4.42 -5.59
C PRO A 108 -11.17 4.80 -6.88
N GLY A 109 -11.85 5.95 -6.90
CA GLY A 109 -12.50 6.47 -8.11
C GLY A 109 -11.49 6.86 -9.18
N LEU A 110 -10.44 7.60 -8.81
CA LEU A 110 -9.37 8.03 -9.72
C LEU A 110 -8.47 6.84 -10.10
N ASP A 111 -8.18 5.97 -9.14
CA ASP A 111 -7.36 4.77 -9.35
C ASP A 111 -8.06 3.80 -10.31
N ALA A 112 -9.40 3.70 -10.26
CA ALA A 112 -10.15 2.92 -11.24
C ALA A 112 -9.96 3.44 -12.68
N LEU A 113 -9.87 4.76 -12.87
CA LEU A 113 -9.58 5.36 -14.17
C LEU A 113 -8.14 5.06 -14.61
N ALA A 114 -7.18 5.15 -13.69
CA ALA A 114 -5.78 4.81 -13.96
C ALA A 114 -5.60 3.33 -14.34
N VAL A 115 -6.21 2.41 -13.58
CA VAL A 115 -6.21 0.97 -13.90
C VAL A 115 -6.82 0.72 -15.27
N ALA A 116 -7.96 1.36 -15.58
CA ALA A 116 -8.57 1.24 -16.91
C ALA A 116 -7.63 1.73 -18.02
N ALA A 117 -6.91 2.82 -17.77
CA ALA A 117 -5.95 3.43 -18.69
C ALA A 117 -4.71 2.55 -18.93
N LEU A 118 -4.23 1.85 -17.90
CA LEU A 118 -3.13 0.88 -18.00
C LEU A 118 -3.56 -0.37 -18.77
N ARG A 119 -4.74 -0.90 -18.43
CA ARG A 119 -5.29 -2.10 -19.09
C ARG A 119 -5.61 -1.90 -20.55
N ARG A 120 -6.17 -0.75 -20.93
CA ARG A 120 -6.33 -0.40 -22.36
C ARG A 120 -4.99 -0.30 -23.09
N GLY A 121 -3.90 -0.04 -22.36
CA GLY A 121 -2.55 -0.11 -22.89
C GLY A 121 -2.00 -1.52 -23.00
N GLY A 122 -2.73 -2.56 -22.60
CA GLY A 122 -2.27 -3.96 -22.62
C GLY A 122 -1.33 -4.31 -21.47
N LEU A 123 -1.36 -3.56 -20.35
CA LEU A 123 -0.54 -3.84 -19.17
C LEU A 123 -1.33 -4.70 -18.18
N PRO A 124 -0.88 -5.93 -17.87
CA PRO A 124 -1.53 -6.79 -16.88
C PRO A 124 -1.47 -6.18 -15.48
N LEU A 125 -2.55 -6.31 -14.72
CA LEU A 125 -2.69 -5.69 -13.41
C LEU A 125 -3.31 -6.62 -12.36
N VAL A 126 -2.58 -6.85 -11.28
CA VAL A 126 -3.06 -7.54 -10.08
C VAL A 126 -3.25 -6.52 -8.96
N TYR A 127 -4.29 -6.70 -8.14
CA TYR A 127 -4.54 -5.84 -6.99
C TYR A 127 -4.67 -6.67 -5.71
N THR A 128 -3.88 -6.36 -4.67
CA THR A 128 -4.06 -6.95 -3.33
C THR A 128 -5.02 -6.11 -2.50
N VAL A 129 -6.10 -6.73 -2.02
CA VAL A 129 -7.11 -6.09 -1.17
C VAL A 129 -6.75 -6.33 0.30
N HIS A 130 -6.02 -5.39 0.88
CA HIS A 130 -5.66 -5.40 2.31
C HIS A 130 -6.85 -5.19 3.24
N ASN A 131 -7.78 -4.32 2.83
CA ASN A 131 -8.99 -4.00 3.58
C ASN A 131 -10.23 -4.38 2.76
N SER A 132 -10.89 -5.49 3.10
CA SER A 132 -12.16 -5.88 2.46
C SER A 132 -13.31 -4.90 2.76
N LEU A 133 -13.20 -4.17 3.87
CA LEU A 133 -14.08 -3.06 4.24
C LEU A 133 -13.22 -1.86 4.62
N PRO A 134 -13.50 -0.66 4.10
CA PRO A 134 -12.84 0.55 4.58
C PRO A 134 -13.19 0.78 6.06
N HIS A 135 -12.20 1.11 6.89
CA HIS A 135 -12.41 1.39 8.31
C HIS A 135 -13.41 2.54 8.55
N GLU A 136 -13.44 3.52 7.64
CA GLU A 136 -14.40 4.61 7.64
C GLU A 136 -15.23 4.55 6.34
N PRO A 137 -16.35 3.82 6.33
CA PRO A 137 -17.17 3.68 5.14
C PRO A 137 -17.84 5.02 4.79
N ARG A 138 -17.79 5.37 3.50
CA ARG A 138 -18.54 6.48 2.92
C ARG A 138 -19.53 5.95 1.88
N PRO A 139 -20.66 6.64 1.61
CA PRO A 139 -21.69 6.15 0.71
C PRO A 139 -21.17 5.73 -0.68
N TRP A 140 -20.17 6.44 -1.21
CA TRP A 140 -19.59 6.16 -2.52
C TRP A 140 -18.49 5.07 -2.52
N HIS A 141 -17.99 4.65 -1.35
CA HIS A 141 -16.88 3.69 -1.28
C HIS A 141 -17.21 2.38 -1.98
N ARG A 142 -18.42 1.84 -1.75
CA ARG A 142 -18.86 0.61 -2.41
C ARG A 142 -18.73 0.71 -3.93
N TRP A 143 -19.24 1.81 -4.50
CA TRP A 143 -19.20 2.03 -5.95
C TRP A 143 -17.77 2.24 -6.46
N SER A 144 -16.97 3.07 -5.79
CA SER A 144 -15.61 3.40 -6.24
C SER A 144 -14.67 2.19 -6.16
N TYR A 145 -14.72 1.43 -5.05
CA TYR A 145 -13.95 0.21 -4.92
C TYR A 145 -14.42 -0.89 -5.87
N ARG A 146 -15.73 -1.09 -6.04
CA ARG A 146 -16.25 -2.03 -7.06
C ARG A 146 -15.69 -1.70 -8.44
N ARG A 147 -15.68 -0.43 -8.83
CA ARG A 147 -15.14 0.02 -10.12
C ARG A 147 -13.65 -0.21 -10.26
N LEU A 148 -12.88 -0.02 -9.19
CA LEU A 148 -11.44 -0.30 -9.16
C LEU A 148 -11.18 -1.80 -9.31
N TYR A 149 -11.79 -2.61 -8.45
CA TYR A 149 -11.58 -4.05 -8.39
C TYR A 149 -12.05 -4.78 -9.64
N ALA A 150 -13.21 -4.41 -10.19
CA ALA A 150 -13.73 -4.99 -11.43
C ALA A 150 -12.85 -4.71 -12.66
N ARG A 151 -11.88 -3.80 -12.54
CA ARG A 151 -10.93 -3.48 -13.61
C ARG A 151 -9.60 -4.18 -13.45
N ALA A 152 -9.27 -4.82 -12.33
CA ALA A 152 -8.05 -5.61 -12.24
C ALA A 152 -8.16 -6.89 -13.10
N ASP A 153 -7.03 -7.49 -13.46
CA ASP A 153 -6.99 -8.83 -14.07
C ASP A 153 -7.23 -9.92 -13.03
N ARG A 154 -6.69 -9.74 -11.82
CA ARG A 154 -6.92 -10.59 -10.65
C ARG A 154 -6.89 -9.80 -9.36
N LEU A 155 -7.59 -10.29 -8.35
CA LEU A 155 -7.57 -9.77 -6.99
C LEU A 155 -6.94 -10.79 -6.06
N ILE A 156 -6.12 -10.31 -5.14
CA ILE A 156 -5.56 -11.11 -4.05
C ILE A 156 -6.19 -10.66 -2.73
N VAL A 157 -6.61 -11.61 -1.91
CA VAL A 157 -7.02 -11.41 -0.51
C VAL A 157 -6.23 -12.37 0.39
N HIS A 158 -6.12 -12.07 1.68
CA HIS A 158 -5.29 -12.88 2.58
C HIS A 158 -6.01 -14.02 3.30
N THR A 159 -7.35 -14.03 3.28
CA THR A 159 -8.15 -15.10 3.92
C THR A 159 -9.46 -15.32 3.17
N GLU A 160 -10.06 -16.50 3.32
CA GLU A 160 -11.42 -16.77 2.83
C GLU A 160 -12.47 -15.86 3.49
N ALA A 161 -12.26 -15.48 4.77
CA ALA A 161 -13.11 -14.50 5.43
C ALA A 161 -13.06 -13.13 4.75
N SER A 162 -11.86 -12.68 4.35
CA SER A 162 -11.67 -11.45 3.57
C SER A 162 -12.30 -11.54 2.18
N ARG A 163 -12.24 -12.71 1.52
CA ARG A 163 -12.91 -12.97 0.25
C ARG A 163 -14.43 -12.81 0.37
N ALA A 164 -15.03 -13.48 1.35
CA ALA A 164 -16.47 -13.43 1.60
C ALA A 164 -16.92 -12.01 1.96
N ARG A 165 -16.14 -11.30 2.79
CA ARG A 165 -16.42 -9.91 3.17
C ARG A 165 -16.32 -8.96 1.98
N LEU A 166 -15.33 -9.12 1.11
CA LEU A 166 -15.20 -8.37 -0.13
C LEU A 166 -16.44 -8.57 -1.02
N ALA A 167 -16.85 -9.82 -1.24
CA ALA A 167 -18.02 -10.15 -2.05
C ALA A 167 -19.31 -9.53 -1.49
N ARG A 168 -19.51 -9.52 -0.17
CA ARG A 168 -20.64 -8.85 0.49
C ARG A 168 -20.59 -7.33 0.29
N PHE A 169 -19.39 -6.73 0.39
CA PHE A 169 -19.23 -5.28 0.29
C PHE A 169 -19.47 -4.78 -1.14
N VAL A 170 -18.72 -5.26 -2.13
CA VAL A 170 -18.79 -4.75 -3.51
C VAL A 170 -19.75 -5.52 -4.41
N GLY A 171 -20.32 -6.64 -3.94
CA GLY A 171 -21.12 -7.55 -4.77
C GLY A 171 -20.27 -8.47 -5.64
N PRO A 172 -20.90 -9.33 -6.46
CA PRO A 172 -20.17 -10.26 -7.34
C PRO A 172 -19.31 -9.51 -8.35
N LEU A 173 -18.08 -9.98 -8.54
CA LEU A 173 -17.12 -9.49 -9.52
C LEU A 173 -16.87 -10.60 -10.54
N SER A 174 -16.70 -10.25 -11.81
CA SER A 174 -16.29 -11.17 -12.87
C SER A 174 -14.78 -11.47 -12.86
N VAL A 175 -14.03 -10.76 -12.02
CA VAL A 175 -12.58 -10.87 -11.89
C VAL A 175 -12.24 -11.99 -10.89
N PRO A 176 -11.29 -12.88 -11.20
CA PRO A 176 -10.83 -13.91 -10.27
C PRO A 176 -10.34 -13.29 -8.94
N VAL A 177 -10.73 -13.90 -7.83
CA VAL A 177 -10.27 -13.54 -6.49
C VAL A 177 -9.55 -14.74 -5.89
N GLU A 178 -8.25 -14.58 -5.64
CA GLU A 178 -7.36 -15.60 -5.10
C GLU A 178 -7.03 -15.32 -3.64
N VAL A 179 -6.98 -16.38 -2.84
CA VAL A 179 -6.55 -16.30 -1.45
C VAL A 179 -5.08 -16.63 -1.38
N VAL A 180 -4.25 -15.63 -1.08
CA VAL A 180 -2.81 -15.79 -0.82
C VAL A 180 -2.58 -15.39 0.63
N PRO A 181 -2.35 -16.36 1.55
CA PRO A 181 -2.14 -16.07 2.96
C PRO A 181 -1.05 -15.02 3.16
N MET A 182 -1.31 -14.07 4.06
CA MET A 182 -0.29 -13.09 4.44
C MET A 182 0.89 -13.84 5.08
N PRO A 183 2.13 -13.56 4.67
CA PRO A 183 3.29 -14.16 5.32
C PRO A 183 3.31 -13.77 6.79
N ALA A 184 3.75 -14.68 7.66
CA ALA A 184 4.03 -14.33 9.04
C ALA A 184 5.21 -13.34 9.05
N ASP A 185 5.11 -12.28 9.85
CA ASP A 185 6.26 -11.42 10.09
C ASP A 185 7.42 -12.28 10.63
N PRO A 186 8.67 -12.07 10.16
CA PRO A 186 9.81 -12.75 10.73
C PRO A 186 9.87 -12.43 12.22
N VAL A 187 9.64 -13.44 13.05
CA VAL A 187 9.72 -13.29 14.50
C VAL A 187 11.19 -13.09 14.83
N ALA A 188 11.53 -11.89 15.32
CA ALA A 188 12.86 -11.63 15.84
C ALA A 188 13.21 -12.72 16.88
N PRO A 189 14.44 -13.24 16.89
CA PRO A 189 14.83 -14.25 17.86
C PRO A 189 14.49 -13.78 19.28
N ALA A 190 13.89 -14.68 20.07
CA ALA A 190 13.47 -14.34 21.42
C ALA A 190 14.68 -13.87 22.24
N GLY A 191 14.69 -12.59 22.61
CA GLY A 191 15.74 -12.03 23.47
C GLY A 191 15.62 -12.52 24.92
N ASP A 192 16.60 -12.17 25.76
CA ASP A 192 16.52 -12.45 27.20
C ASP A 192 15.35 -11.68 27.84
N ARG A 193 14.27 -12.43 28.10
CA ARG A 193 13.06 -11.94 28.75
C ARG A 193 13.35 -11.29 30.11
N ARG A 194 14.30 -11.81 30.89
CA ARG A 194 14.64 -11.25 32.22
C ARG A 194 15.35 -9.90 32.05
N ALA A 195 16.30 -9.80 31.13
CA ALA A 195 16.96 -8.54 30.81
C ALA A 195 15.97 -7.49 30.29
N ALA A 196 15.06 -7.87 29.38
CA ALA A 196 14.03 -6.97 28.86
C ALA A 196 13.10 -6.47 29.98
N ARG A 197 12.65 -7.36 30.88
CA ARG A 197 11.82 -6.97 32.04
C ARG A 197 12.54 -6.01 32.98
N ARG A 198 13.81 -6.29 33.32
CA ARG A 198 14.63 -5.36 34.13
C ARG A 198 14.75 -3.99 33.48
N ARG A 199 15.05 -3.94 32.17
CA ARG A 199 15.19 -2.69 31.42
C ARG A 199 13.90 -1.87 31.38
N LEU A 200 12.75 -2.52 31.33
CA LEU A 200 11.42 -1.89 31.28
C LEU A 200 10.82 -1.65 32.67
N GLY A 201 11.51 -1.99 33.76
CA GLY A 201 10.98 -1.85 35.12
C GLY A 201 9.80 -2.78 35.43
N LEU A 202 9.68 -3.90 34.73
CA LEU A 202 8.57 -4.85 34.86
C LEU A 202 8.90 -5.94 35.90
N PRO A 203 7.90 -6.44 36.67
CA PRO A 203 8.12 -7.50 37.64
C PRO A 203 8.70 -8.76 36.99
N ALA A 204 9.58 -9.48 37.69
CA ALA A 204 10.28 -10.63 37.13
C ALA A 204 9.34 -11.77 36.70
N GLN A 205 8.24 -11.98 37.46
CA GLN A 205 7.37 -13.16 37.30
C GLN A 205 5.88 -12.82 37.09
N ALA A 206 5.49 -11.55 37.08
CA ALA A 206 4.08 -11.19 36.88
C ALA A 206 3.61 -11.52 35.45
N PRO A 207 2.34 -11.93 35.28
CA PRO A 207 1.68 -11.94 33.98
C PRO A 207 1.80 -10.55 33.33
N LEU A 208 2.08 -10.52 32.03
CA LEU A 208 2.12 -9.30 31.25
C LEU A 208 1.08 -9.42 30.14
N LEU A 209 0.16 -8.46 30.09
CA LEU A 209 -0.68 -8.24 28.93
C LEU A 209 -0.02 -7.15 28.08
N LEU A 210 0.26 -7.45 26.82
CA LEU A 210 0.82 -6.51 25.88
C LEU A 210 -0.21 -6.22 24.80
N PHE A 211 -0.54 -4.95 24.62
CA PHE A 211 -1.33 -4.48 23.50
C PHE A 211 -0.41 -3.75 22.51
N LEU A 212 -0.19 -4.36 21.34
CA LEU A 212 0.55 -3.74 20.23
C LEU A 212 -0.44 -3.26 19.18
N GLY A 213 -0.58 -1.94 19.05
CA GLY A 213 -1.40 -1.36 17.99
C GLY A 213 -1.76 0.10 18.25
N HIS A 214 -2.20 0.77 17.19
CA HIS A 214 -2.81 2.09 17.33
C HIS A 214 -4.11 1.99 18.12
N ALA A 215 -4.25 2.79 19.18
CA ALA A 215 -5.54 2.98 19.83
C ALA A 215 -6.51 3.66 18.85
N ARG A 216 -7.52 2.92 18.42
CA ARG A 216 -8.59 3.35 17.50
C ARG A 216 -9.89 2.72 17.96
N PRO A 217 -11.05 3.39 17.82
CA PRO A 217 -12.33 2.86 18.32
C PRO A 217 -12.73 1.47 17.80
N TYR A 218 -12.17 1.03 16.66
CA TYR A 218 -12.47 -0.28 16.07
C TYR A 218 -11.52 -1.40 16.54
N LYS A 219 -10.56 -1.10 17.43
CA LYS A 219 -9.59 -2.03 18.03
C LYS A 219 -9.77 -2.10 19.53
#